data_AF-A0A1Q7TQK5-F1
#
_entry.id   AF-A0A1Q7TQK5-F1
#
_cell.length_a   1.000
_cell.length_b   1.000
_cell.length_c   1.000
_cell.angle_alpha   90.00
_cell.angle_beta   90.00
_cell.angle_gamma   90.00
#
_symmetry.space_group_name_H-M   'P 1'
#
loop_
_entity.id
_entity.type
_entity.pdbx_description
1 polymer ?
#
loop_
_entity_poly.entity_id
_entity_poly.type
_entity_poly.pdbx_seq_one_letter_code
_entity_poly.pdbx_strand_id
1 'polypeptide(L)'
;MNGGFTYHGTHYTGDSANIAQGDNFLAHVVPQIMASQAYQNSGVIIIWWDETEGGDDASRTLMEAVISPLAKGNAYASSVVMSHSSDLKTMEEIFALPNVNNPIPAGETNNFGGHNNVAIVNDLSDLFVPGTIPAASLSVSPGDLVFDPHTQHYSQLVRVINNGDGPAPTPVRLVLDNLSANATLLNADGTTEVLAPLGSPYIDIDRANSTFGPHETRTVQLEFADPGGQSISYDTRVLSVVPTP
;
A
#
# COMPACT_ATOMS: atom_id res chain seq x y z
N MET A 1 -33.88 12.87 15.46
CA MET A 1 -34.82 12.37 16.49
C MET A 1 -35.13 13.52 17.45
N ASN A 2 -36.40 13.83 17.75
CA ASN A 2 -36.79 15.04 18.51
C ASN A 2 -36.70 14.93 20.05
N GLY A 3 -36.20 13.82 20.60
CA GLY A 3 -36.25 13.54 22.06
C GLY A 3 -34.94 13.67 22.85
N GLY A 4 -33.80 13.92 22.19
CA GLY A 4 -32.47 13.85 22.82
C GLY A 4 -32.04 12.43 23.19
N PHE A 5 -30.84 12.28 23.76
CA PHE A 5 -30.27 10.99 24.21
C PHE A 5 -29.52 11.19 25.52
N THR A 6 -29.77 10.33 26.52
CA THR A 6 -29.06 10.38 27.80
C THR A 6 -27.98 9.31 27.84
N TYR A 7 -26.72 9.73 28.02
CA TYR A 7 -25.55 8.84 28.07
C TYR A 7 -24.63 9.27 29.21
N HIS A 8 -24.17 8.31 30.03
CA HIS A 8 -23.37 8.55 31.25
C HIS A 8 -23.90 9.68 32.14
N GLY A 9 -25.23 9.72 32.34
CA GLY A 9 -25.89 10.71 33.21
C GLY A 9 -26.04 12.11 32.61
N THR A 10 -25.60 12.35 31.37
CA THR A 10 -25.76 13.62 30.66
C THR A 10 -26.84 13.49 29.58
N HIS A 11 -27.79 14.44 29.53
CA HIS A 11 -28.81 14.48 28.48
C HIS A 11 -28.36 15.39 27.33
N TYR A 12 -28.16 14.80 26.16
CA TYR A 12 -27.73 15.47 24.94
C TYR A 12 -28.92 15.75 24.02
N THR A 13 -28.81 16.81 23.22
CA THR A 13 -29.80 17.21 22.20
C THR A 13 -29.10 17.53 20.88
N GLY A 14 -29.82 17.50 19.75
CA GLY A 14 -29.24 17.80 18.43
C GLY A 14 -28.14 16.81 18.03
N ASP A 15 -27.09 17.29 17.37
CA ASP A 15 -26.02 16.45 16.82
C ASP A 15 -25.23 15.73 17.93
N SER A 16 -25.03 16.40 19.08
CA SER A 16 -24.43 15.76 20.25
C SER A 16 -25.23 14.55 20.75
N ALA A 17 -26.56 14.52 20.56
CA ALA A 17 -27.35 13.34 20.89
C ALA A 17 -27.11 12.19 19.92
N ASN A 18 -26.92 12.48 18.64
CA ASN A 18 -26.59 11.48 17.62
C ASN A 18 -25.19 10.90 17.87
N ILE A 19 -24.20 11.74 18.22
CA ILE A 19 -22.85 11.30 18.59
C ILE A 19 -22.91 10.40 19.83
N ALA A 20 -23.56 10.84 20.91
CA ALA A 20 -23.69 10.04 22.13
C ALA A 20 -24.42 8.71 21.90
N GLN A 21 -25.38 8.67 20.97
CA GLN A 21 -26.05 7.44 20.57
C GLN A 21 -25.11 6.50 19.81
N GLY A 22 -24.27 7.03 18.91
CA GLY A 22 -23.21 6.29 18.23
C GLY A 22 -22.18 5.72 19.20
N ASP A 23 -21.70 6.53 20.15
CA ASP A 23 -20.79 6.09 21.22
C ASP A 23 -21.39 4.95 22.05
N ASN A 24 -22.66 5.08 22.45
CA ASN A 24 -23.36 4.04 23.20
C ASN A 24 -23.50 2.75 22.38
N PHE A 25 -23.79 2.85 21.09
CA PHE A 25 -23.83 1.69 20.19
C PHE A 25 -22.47 1.00 20.11
N LEU A 26 -21.39 1.76 19.86
CA LEU A 26 -20.04 1.22 19.77
C LEU A 26 -19.59 0.58 21.08
N ALA A 27 -19.93 1.18 22.24
CA ALA A 27 -19.62 0.64 23.56
C ALA A 27 -20.24 -0.75 23.81
N HIS A 28 -21.32 -1.11 23.10
CA HIS A 28 -21.92 -2.44 23.17
C HIS A 28 -21.42 -3.40 22.09
N VAL A 29 -21.19 -2.92 20.86
CA VAL A 29 -20.86 -3.77 19.72
C VAL A 29 -19.36 -4.09 19.66
N VAL A 30 -18.48 -3.13 19.91
CA VAL A 30 -17.03 -3.34 19.84
C VAL A 30 -16.58 -4.48 20.77
N PRO A 31 -16.99 -4.56 22.05
CA PRO A 31 -16.62 -5.69 22.90
C PRO A 31 -17.09 -7.06 22.38
N GLN A 32 -18.23 -7.12 21.68
CA GLN A 32 -18.73 -8.37 21.10
C GLN A 32 -17.86 -8.81 19.91
N ILE A 33 -17.45 -7.87 19.05
CA ILE A 33 -16.51 -8.16 17.97
C ILE A 33 -15.16 -8.59 18.55
N MET A 34 -14.69 -7.91 19.60
CA MET A 34 -13.44 -8.26 20.29
C MET A 34 -13.46 -9.66 20.93
N ALA A 35 -14.65 -10.15 21.31
CA ALA A 35 -14.82 -11.51 21.83
C ALA A 35 -14.84 -12.59 20.73
N SER A 36 -14.93 -12.21 19.45
CA SER A 36 -14.96 -13.16 18.34
C SER A 36 -13.61 -13.80 18.06
N GLN A 37 -13.62 -15.01 17.50
CA GLN A 37 -12.40 -15.70 17.06
C GLN A 37 -11.64 -14.89 15.99
N ALA A 38 -12.36 -14.17 15.12
CA ALA A 38 -11.77 -13.36 14.06
C ALA A 38 -10.92 -12.22 14.65
N TYR A 39 -11.42 -11.52 15.66
CA TYR A 39 -10.66 -10.47 16.33
C TYR A 39 -9.49 -11.04 17.13
N GLN A 40 -9.71 -12.13 17.88
CA GLN A 40 -8.68 -12.76 18.71
C GLN A 40 -7.53 -13.35 17.88
N ASN A 41 -7.79 -13.71 16.62
CA ASN A 41 -6.78 -14.13 15.65
C ASN A 41 -6.15 -12.94 14.93
N SER A 42 -5.64 -11.96 15.69
CA SER A 42 -4.97 -10.75 15.17
C SER A 42 -5.85 -9.89 14.26
N GLY A 43 -7.15 -9.84 14.50
CA GLY A 43 -8.07 -9.03 13.71
C GLY A 43 -7.96 -7.53 13.99
N VAL A 44 -8.64 -6.75 13.15
CA VAL A 44 -8.73 -5.30 13.26
C VAL A 44 -10.19 -4.85 13.19
N ILE A 45 -10.53 -3.84 13.98
CA ILE A 45 -11.74 -3.05 13.84
C ILE A 45 -11.30 -1.66 13.41
N ILE A 46 -11.82 -1.19 12.28
CA ILE A 46 -11.60 0.17 11.78
C ILE A 46 -12.92 0.93 11.94
N ILE A 47 -12.86 2.10 12.56
CA ILE A 47 -13.99 3.00 12.73
C ILE A 47 -13.63 4.31 12.04
N TRP A 48 -14.45 4.71 11.07
CA TRP A 48 -14.25 5.90 10.26
C TRP A 48 -15.58 6.62 10.02
N TRP A 49 -15.49 7.83 9.46
CA TRP A 49 -16.64 8.66 9.07
C TRP A 49 -16.59 8.92 7.58
N ASP A 50 -17.74 9.02 6.93
CA ASP A 50 -17.85 9.21 5.49
C ASP A 50 -17.63 10.67 5.07
N GLU A 51 -18.17 11.65 5.79
CA GLU A 51 -18.09 13.08 5.42
C GLU A 51 -18.01 13.99 6.65
N THR A 52 -17.49 15.21 6.47
CA THR A 52 -17.52 16.22 7.55
C THR A 52 -18.77 17.09 7.44
N GLU A 53 -19.24 17.66 8.54
CA GLU A 53 -20.36 18.61 8.47
C GLU A 53 -19.93 19.93 7.80
N GLY A 54 -20.61 20.27 6.70
CA GLY A 54 -20.49 21.58 6.06
C GLY A 54 -19.39 21.70 5.00
N GLY A 55 -18.89 20.58 4.47
CA GLY A 55 -18.08 20.52 3.23
C GLY A 55 -16.86 19.61 3.34
N ASP A 56 -16.24 19.30 2.20
CA ASP A 56 -15.10 18.38 2.12
C ASP A 56 -13.87 19.12 1.56
N ASP A 57 -13.08 19.70 2.46
CA ASP A 57 -11.90 20.50 2.11
C ASP A 57 -10.73 20.27 3.08
N ALA A 58 -9.56 20.79 2.71
CA ALA A 58 -8.30 20.49 3.40
C ALA A 58 -8.16 21.04 4.80
N SER A 59 -9.03 21.98 5.16
CA SER A 59 -9.05 22.56 6.50
C SER A 59 -9.82 21.68 7.48
N ARG A 60 -10.40 20.57 7.02
CA ARG A 60 -11.27 19.69 7.78
C ARG A 60 -10.65 18.29 7.89
N THR A 61 -10.84 17.67 9.05
CA THR A 61 -10.31 16.33 9.33
C THR A 61 -11.44 15.46 9.86
N LEU A 62 -11.46 14.20 9.41
CA LEU A 62 -12.34 13.17 9.95
C LEU A 62 -11.61 12.37 11.02
N MET A 63 -12.39 11.77 11.92
CA MET A 63 -11.85 10.80 12.85
C MET A 63 -11.64 9.47 12.13
N GLU A 64 -10.53 8.82 12.43
CA GLU A 64 -10.27 7.45 12.05
C GLU A 64 -9.63 6.74 13.24
N ALA A 65 -10.12 5.55 13.58
CA ALA A 65 -9.66 4.79 14.73
C ALA A 65 -9.48 3.32 14.40
N VAL A 66 -8.30 2.80 14.75
CA VAL A 66 -7.95 1.39 14.65
C VAL A 66 -7.94 0.75 16.04
N ILE A 67 -8.66 -0.36 16.18
CA ILE A 67 -8.66 -1.19 17.38
C ILE A 67 -8.20 -2.59 16.97
N SER A 68 -7.00 -2.98 17.41
CA SER A 68 -6.40 -4.28 17.08
C SER A 68 -5.37 -4.70 18.14
N PRO A 69 -5.15 -6.01 18.38
CA PRO A 69 -4.00 -6.49 19.16
C PRO A 69 -2.65 -6.10 18.55
N LEU A 70 -2.61 -5.75 17.26
CA LEU A 70 -1.40 -5.33 16.53
C LEU A 70 -1.29 -3.81 16.37
N ALA A 71 -2.24 -3.03 16.90
CA ALA A 71 -2.15 -1.58 16.92
C ALA A 71 -1.03 -1.11 17.86
N LYS A 72 -0.45 0.07 17.61
CA LYS A 72 0.54 0.67 18.53
C LYS A 72 0.00 0.88 19.96
N GLY A 73 -1.33 0.98 20.10
CA GLY A 73 -2.02 1.12 21.38
C GLY A 73 -1.70 2.44 22.09
N ASN A 74 -1.95 2.49 23.40
CA ASN A 74 -1.64 3.64 24.27
C ASN A 74 -2.17 5.00 23.77
N ALA A 75 -3.33 4.99 23.08
CA ALA A 75 -3.91 6.18 22.45
C ALA A 75 -2.94 6.91 21.50
N TYR A 76 -2.10 6.15 20.80
CA TYR A 76 -1.25 6.68 19.73
C TYR A 76 -2.11 7.41 18.68
N ALA A 77 -1.73 8.64 18.37
CA ALA A 77 -2.35 9.46 17.34
C ALA A 77 -1.33 9.70 16.23
N SER A 78 -1.60 9.17 15.03
CA SER A 78 -0.73 9.38 13.88
C SER A 78 -0.77 10.84 13.42
N SER A 79 0.35 11.35 12.94
CA SER A 79 0.44 12.62 12.21
C SER A 79 0.54 12.42 10.69
N VAL A 80 0.45 11.17 10.22
CA VAL A 80 0.50 10.84 8.79
C VAL A 80 -0.84 11.23 8.17
N VAL A 81 -0.76 11.87 7.01
CA VAL A 81 -1.94 12.27 6.25
C VAL A 81 -2.58 11.03 5.62
N MET A 82 -3.86 10.82 5.90
CA MET A 82 -4.66 9.69 5.39
C MET A 82 -5.96 10.21 4.75
N SER A 83 -6.58 9.38 3.92
CA SER A 83 -7.90 9.59 3.31
C SER A 83 -8.66 8.27 3.27
N HIS A 84 -9.92 8.22 2.81
CA HIS A 84 -10.62 6.93 2.64
C HIS A 84 -9.92 5.97 1.65
N SER A 85 -9.05 6.49 0.78
CA SER A 85 -8.22 5.63 -0.07
C SER A 85 -7.13 4.91 0.71
N SER A 86 -6.74 5.41 1.89
CA SER A 86 -5.80 4.76 2.80
C SER A 86 -6.35 3.44 3.32
N ASP A 87 -7.65 3.35 3.62
CA ASP A 87 -8.31 2.09 3.99
C ASP A 87 -8.28 1.09 2.83
N LEU A 88 -8.60 1.54 1.62
CA LEU A 88 -8.55 0.68 0.44
C LEU A 88 -7.14 0.16 0.21
N LYS A 89 -6.13 1.04 0.23
CA LYS A 89 -4.72 0.64 0.13
C LYS A 89 -4.35 -0.38 1.18
N THR A 90 -4.75 -0.15 2.43
CA THR A 90 -4.48 -1.03 3.57
C THR A 90 -5.10 -2.41 3.37
N MET A 91 -6.34 -2.48 2.89
CA MET A 91 -7.00 -3.75 2.60
C MET A 91 -6.33 -4.48 1.44
N GLU A 92 -5.96 -3.77 0.38
CA GLU A 92 -5.22 -4.33 -0.74
C GLU A 92 -3.88 -4.91 -0.28
N GLU A 93 -3.17 -4.22 0.61
CA GLU A 93 -1.92 -4.69 1.21
C GLU A 93 -2.11 -5.91 2.12
N ILE A 94 -3.12 -5.91 2.99
CA ILE A 94 -3.43 -7.05 3.89
C ILE A 94 -3.80 -8.29 3.08
N PHE A 95 -4.60 -8.12 2.02
CA PHE A 95 -5.08 -9.22 1.19
C PHE A 95 -4.17 -9.54 0.00
N ALA A 96 -3.00 -8.90 -0.10
CA ALA A 96 -2.06 -9.14 -1.18
C ALA A 96 -2.68 -8.91 -2.58
N LEU A 97 -3.56 -7.92 -2.69
CA LEU A 97 -4.23 -7.53 -3.93
C LEU A 97 -3.47 -6.40 -4.65
N PRO A 98 -3.55 -6.32 -5.99
CA PRO A 98 -3.12 -5.14 -6.73
C PRO A 98 -3.92 -3.90 -6.30
N ASN A 99 -3.27 -2.75 -6.18
CA ASN A 99 -3.99 -1.49 -5.99
C ASN A 99 -4.87 -1.14 -7.19
N VAL A 100 -6.11 -0.76 -6.90
CA VAL A 100 -7.04 -0.23 -7.89
C VAL A 100 -6.53 1.10 -8.42
N ASN A 101 -6.41 1.20 -9.75
CA ASN A 101 -6.00 2.41 -10.45
C ASN A 101 -7.12 2.89 -11.37
N ASN A 102 -8.27 3.24 -10.78
CA ASN A 102 -9.38 3.79 -11.55
C ASN A 102 -9.19 5.29 -11.78
N PRO A 103 -9.34 5.78 -13.02
CA PRO A 103 -9.45 7.21 -13.29
C PRO A 103 -10.67 7.75 -12.55
N ILE A 104 -10.44 8.59 -11.55
CA ILE A 104 -11.51 9.36 -10.92
C ILE A 104 -11.90 10.48 -11.90
N PRO A 105 -13.19 10.77 -12.13
CA PRO A 105 -13.59 11.88 -13.00
C PRO A 105 -12.85 13.17 -12.62
N ALA A 106 -12.38 13.95 -13.60
CA ALA A 106 -11.56 15.15 -13.37
C ALA A 106 -12.21 16.25 -12.49
N GLY A 107 -13.52 16.14 -12.23
CA GLY A 107 -14.24 17.01 -11.29
C GLY A 107 -14.15 16.59 -9.82
N GLU A 108 -13.66 15.39 -9.53
CA GLU A 108 -13.52 14.81 -8.20
C GLU A 108 -12.02 14.84 -7.83
N THR A 109 -11.55 15.99 -7.36
CA THR A 109 -10.16 16.17 -6.92
C THR A 109 -10.02 15.80 -5.46
N ASN A 110 -8.95 15.10 -5.12
CA ASN A 110 -8.58 14.93 -3.72
C ASN A 110 -8.06 16.23 -3.10
N ASN A 111 -7.92 16.18 -1.79
CA ASN A 111 -7.52 17.30 -0.95
C ASN A 111 -6.14 17.91 -1.24
N PHE A 112 -5.34 17.25 -2.08
CA PHE A 112 -3.97 17.64 -2.43
C PHE A 112 -3.84 18.12 -3.88
N GLY A 113 -4.94 18.17 -4.62
CA GLY A 113 -4.95 18.44 -6.06
C GLY A 113 -4.54 17.18 -6.84
N GLY A 114 -5.50 16.61 -7.59
CA GLY A 114 -5.30 15.41 -8.40
C GLY A 114 -6.34 14.33 -8.12
N HIS A 115 -6.23 13.20 -8.82
CA HIS A 115 -7.07 12.02 -8.60
C HIS A 115 -6.57 11.22 -7.38
N ASN A 116 -7.46 10.59 -6.59
CA ASN A 116 -7.01 9.55 -5.67
C ASN A 116 -6.52 8.35 -6.47
N ASN A 117 -5.21 8.22 -6.56
CA ASN A 117 -4.57 6.97 -6.97
C ASN A 117 -4.19 6.22 -5.69
N VAL A 118 -4.82 5.06 -5.49
CA VAL A 118 -4.62 4.26 -4.27
C VAL A 118 -3.16 3.85 -4.10
N ALA A 119 -2.41 3.69 -5.20
CA ALA A 119 -1.00 3.32 -5.13
C ALA A 119 -0.10 4.38 -4.46
N ILE A 120 -0.52 5.66 -4.41
CA ILE A 120 0.34 6.77 -3.94
C ILE A 120 -0.09 7.37 -2.60
N VAL A 121 -1.24 6.98 -2.04
CA VAL A 121 -1.65 7.43 -0.70
C VAL A 121 -0.89 6.68 0.38
N ASN A 122 -0.84 7.21 1.60
CA ASN A 122 -0.37 6.44 2.76
C ASN A 122 -1.41 5.36 3.09
N ASP A 123 -0.96 4.18 3.51
CA ASP A 123 -1.80 3.17 4.18
C ASP A 123 -1.89 3.47 5.69
N LEU A 124 -2.57 2.60 6.45
CA LEU A 124 -2.76 2.74 7.89
C LEU A 124 -1.60 2.18 8.73
N SER A 125 -0.48 1.75 8.13
CA SER A 125 0.63 1.08 8.83
C SER A 125 1.19 1.86 10.02
N ASP A 126 1.14 3.21 9.99
CA ASP A 126 1.59 4.02 11.12
C ASP A 126 0.72 3.83 12.39
N LEU A 127 -0.49 3.28 12.28
CA LEU A 127 -1.33 2.94 13.43
C LEU A 127 -0.99 1.57 14.05
N PHE A 128 -0.14 0.77 13.39
CA PHE A 128 0.23 -0.58 13.80
C PHE A 128 1.69 -0.68 14.24
N VAL A 129 2.01 -1.77 14.95
CA VAL A 129 3.42 -2.10 15.21
C VAL A 129 4.16 -2.35 13.88
N PRO A 130 5.42 -1.92 13.74
CA PRO A 130 6.15 -2.05 12.48
C PRO A 130 6.16 -3.47 11.93
N GLY A 131 5.93 -3.63 10.63
CA GLY A 131 5.87 -4.93 9.96
C GLY A 131 4.49 -5.60 9.94
N THR A 132 3.48 -5.00 10.57
CA THR A 132 2.09 -5.51 10.50
C THR A 132 1.47 -5.28 9.12
N ILE A 133 1.69 -4.08 8.55
CA ILE A 133 1.11 -3.66 7.27
C ILE A 133 2.20 -2.96 6.43
N PRO A 134 2.39 -3.37 5.17
CA PRO A 134 2.05 -4.69 4.65
C PRO A 134 2.79 -5.78 5.44
N ALA A 135 2.18 -6.96 5.60
CA ALA A 135 2.85 -8.11 6.22
C ALA A 135 4.03 -8.62 5.36
N ALA A 136 4.06 -8.29 4.08
CA ALA A 136 5.19 -8.53 3.18
C ALA A 136 6.13 -7.33 3.16
N SER A 137 7.45 -7.58 3.15
CA SER A 137 8.46 -6.53 3.09
C SER A 137 9.55 -6.93 2.11
N LEU A 138 9.53 -6.35 0.90
CA LEU A 138 10.40 -6.77 -0.18
C LEU A 138 11.70 -5.96 -0.19
N SER A 139 12.85 -6.65 -0.16
CA SER A 139 14.16 -6.06 -0.38
C SER A 139 14.79 -6.57 -1.67
N VAL A 140 15.44 -5.69 -2.41
CA VAL A 140 16.14 -6.00 -3.67
C VAL A 140 17.64 -5.84 -3.47
N SER A 141 18.41 -6.83 -3.92
CA SER A 141 19.87 -6.84 -3.89
C SER A 141 20.40 -7.25 -5.26
N PRO A 142 20.84 -6.30 -6.09
CA PRO A 142 21.54 -6.61 -7.33
C PRO A 142 22.88 -7.29 -7.05
N GLY A 143 23.23 -8.30 -7.85
CA GLY A 143 24.57 -8.90 -7.89
C GLY A 143 25.50 -8.16 -8.84
N ASP A 144 26.64 -8.77 -9.18
CA ASP A 144 27.58 -8.18 -10.13
C ASP A 144 27.05 -8.24 -11.57
N LEU A 145 27.37 -7.20 -12.36
CA LEU A 145 27.18 -7.22 -13.81
C LEU A 145 28.29 -8.06 -14.46
N VAL A 146 27.89 -9.05 -15.24
CA VAL A 146 28.80 -9.97 -15.95
C VAL A 146 28.65 -9.76 -17.45
N PHE A 147 29.73 -9.34 -18.09
CA PHE A 147 29.81 -9.18 -19.54
C PHE A 147 30.07 -10.51 -20.24
N ASP A 148 29.25 -10.84 -21.24
CA ASP A 148 29.50 -11.95 -22.16
C ASP A 148 30.06 -11.42 -23.50
N PRO A 149 31.32 -11.74 -23.86
CA PRO A 149 31.94 -11.26 -25.09
C PRO A 149 31.36 -11.88 -26.38
N HIS A 150 30.65 -13.01 -26.32
CA HIS A 150 30.03 -13.61 -27.51
C HIS A 150 28.75 -12.87 -27.90
N THR A 151 27.90 -12.59 -26.93
CA THR A 151 26.64 -11.87 -27.14
C THR A 151 26.81 -10.35 -27.08
N GLN A 152 27.91 -9.87 -26.49
CA GLN A 152 28.15 -8.46 -26.15
C GLN A 152 27.10 -7.88 -25.20
N HIS A 153 26.47 -8.74 -24.39
CA HIS A 153 25.45 -8.36 -23.42
C HIS A 153 26.01 -8.42 -22.00
N TYR A 154 25.42 -7.63 -21.11
CA TYR A 154 25.65 -7.74 -19.68
C TYR A 154 24.49 -8.51 -19.04
N SER A 155 24.83 -9.45 -18.16
CA SER A 155 23.86 -10.19 -17.35
C SER A 155 24.03 -9.84 -15.88
N GLN A 156 22.94 -9.81 -15.14
CA GLN A 156 22.97 -9.57 -13.70
C GLN A 156 21.91 -10.42 -13.01
N LEU A 157 22.31 -11.12 -11.95
CA LEU A 157 21.36 -11.79 -11.07
C LEU A 157 20.96 -10.83 -9.97
N VAL A 158 19.65 -10.58 -9.85
CA VAL A 158 19.08 -9.75 -8.79
C VAL A 158 18.31 -10.65 -7.83
N ARG A 159 18.68 -10.59 -6.55
CA ARG A 159 17.96 -11.29 -5.49
C ARG A 159 16.87 -10.38 -4.94
N VAL A 160 15.66 -10.93 -4.85
CA VAL A 160 14.51 -10.29 -4.19
C VAL A 160 14.11 -11.18 -3.03
N ILE A 161 13.97 -10.61 -1.84
CA ILE A 161 13.64 -11.33 -0.62
C ILE A 161 12.37 -10.72 -0.04
N ASN A 162 11.41 -11.56 0.33
CA ASN A 162 10.32 -11.14 1.20
C ASN A 162 10.75 -11.31 2.65
N ASN A 163 11.17 -10.23 3.30
CA ASN A 163 11.57 -10.24 4.70
C ASN A 163 10.37 -10.28 5.66
N GLY A 164 9.15 -10.08 5.15
CA GLY A 164 7.93 -10.05 5.93
C GLY A 164 7.41 -11.44 6.29
N ASP A 165 6.44 -11.46 7.19
CA ASP A 165 5.78 -12.66 7.72
C ASP A 165 4.52 -13.07 6.91
N GLY A 166 4.10 -12.22 5.96
CA GLY A 166 3.01 -12.49 5.01
C GLY A 166 3.48 -12.73 3.58
N PRO A 167 2.65 -13.36 2.72
CA PRO A 167 2.94 -13.47 1.30
C PRO A 167 2.93 -12.09 0.62
N ALA A 168 3.78 -11.88 -0.38
CA ALA A 168 3.81 -10.65 -1.15
C ALA A 168 2.60 -10.53 -2.09
N PRO A 169 2.06 -9.31 -2.31
CA PRO A 169 0.97 -9.07 -3.26
C PRO A 169 1.32 -9.51 -4.68
N THR A 170 0.42 -10.22 -5.35
CA THR A 170 0.64 -10.69 -6.72
C THR A 170 -0.12 -9.81 -7.72
N PRO A 171 0.47 -9.42 -8.86
CA PRO A 171 1.81 -9.80 -9.34
C PRO A 171 2.95 -8.95 -8.75
N VAL A 172 4.17 -9.49 -8.63
CA VAL A 172 5.35 -8.77 -8.11
C VAL A 172 6.30 -8.46 -9.25
N ARG A 173 6.66 -7.18 -9.43
CA ARG A 173 7.51 -6.71 -10.54
C ARG A 173 8.73 -5.98 -10.05
N LEU A 174 9.89 -6.25 -10.63
CA LEU A 174 11.09 -5.45 -10.45
C LEU A 174 11.15 -4.38 -11.54
N VAL A 175 11.05 -3.11 -11.14
CA VAL A 175 11.16 -1.94 -12.00
C VAL A 175 12.56 -1.34 -11.88
N LEU A 176 13.11 -0.94 -13.03
CA LEU A 176 14.41 -0.31 -13.17
C LEU A 176 14.20 1.17 -13.48
N ASP A 177 14.13 1.99 -12.44
CA ASP A 177 14.00 3.44 -12.58
C ASP A 177 15.36 4.06 -12.92
N ASN A 178 15.36 5.20 -13.61
CA ASN A 178 16.57 5.94 -13.99
C ASN A 178 17.66 5.07 -14.67
N LEU A 179 17.24 4.07 -15.46
CA LEU A 179 18.16 3.25 -16.25
C LEU A 179 19.02 4.17 -17.13
N SER A 180 20.34 4.02 -17.01
CA SER A 180 21.29 4.87 -17.72
C SER A 180 21.08 4.80 -19.23
N ALA A 181 21.12 5.95 -19.91
CA ALA A 181 20.72 6.06 -21.32
C ALA A 181 21.61 5.24 -22.30
N ASN A 182 22.76 4.74 -21.86
CA ASN A 182 23.63 3.82 -22.60
C ASN A 182 23.15 2.36 -22.57
N ALA A 183 22.19 2.02 -21.71
CA ALA A 183 21.75 0.66 -21.49
C ALA A 183 20.27 0.45 -21.86
N THR A 184 19.97 -0.70 -22.43
CA THR A 184 18.60 -1.17 -22.69
C THR A 184 18.41 -2.53 -22.02
N LEU A 185 17.34 -2.68 -21.22
CA LEU A 185 16.95 -3.99 -20.70
C LEU A 185 16.30 -4.81 -21.83
N LEU A 186 16.96 -5.89 -22.23
CA LEU A 186 16.59 -6.73 -23.36
C LEU A 186 15.45 -7.69 -23.05
N ASN A 187 15.35 -8.13 -21.79
CA ASN A 187 14.38 -9.12 -21.34
C ASN A 187 13.26 -8.50 -20.50
N ALA A 188 12.95 -7.22 -20.74
CA ALA A 188 11.84 -6.53 -20.11
C ALA A 188 10.49 -7.19 -20.46
N ASP A 189 9.60 -7.31 -19.49
CA ASP A 189 8.21 -7.71 -19.69
C ASP A 189 7.33 -6.51 -20.10
N GLY A 190 7.79 -5.28 -19.86
CA GLY A 190 7.13 -4.05 -20.29
C GLY A 190 7.80 -2.80 -19.74
N THR A 191 7.10 -1.66 -19.86
CA THR A 191 7.50 -0.37 -19.28
C THR A 191 6.36 0.24 -18.47
N THR A 192 6.67 1.07 -17.48
CA THR A 192 5.66 1.78 -16.69
C THR A 192 4.92 2.82 -17.54
N GLU A 193 3.59 2.74 -17.60
CA GLU A 193 2.75 3.66 -18.40
C GLU A 193 1.87 4.57 -17.54
N VAL A 194 1.46 4.08 -16.37
CA VAL A 194 0.54 4.81 -15.46
C VAL A 194 1.13 5.11 -14.09
N LEU A 195 2.33 4.60 -13.80
CA LEU A 195 3.01 4.79 -12.51
C LEU A 195 4.38 5.44 -12.71
N ALA A 196 4.49 6.69 -12.30
CA ALA A 196 5.75 7.44 -12.39
C ALA A 196 6.86 6.77 -11.54
N PRO A 197 8.15 6.81 -11.97
CA PRO A 197 8.62 7.31 -13.25
C PRO A 197 8.06 6.51 -14.43
N LEU A 198 7.60 7.22 -15.47
CA LEU A 198 7.04 6.63 -16.68
C LEU A 198 8.16 6.18 -17.62
N GLY A 199 7.95 5.08 -18.34
CA GLY A 199 8.91 4.51 -19.28
C GLY A 199 9.99 3.64 -18.63
N SER A 200 9.93 3.41 -17.32
CA SER A 200 10.87 2.53 -16.63
C SER A 200 10.62 1.07 -17.03
N PRO A 201 11.63 0.33 -17.53
CA PRO A 201 11.45 -1.07 -17.87
C PRO A 201 11.28 -1.91 -16.60
N TYR A 202 10.47 -2.97 -16.71
CA TYR A 202 10.26 -3.91 -15.61
C TYR A 202 10.31 -5.36 -16.07
N ILE A 203 10.50 -6.26 -15.10
CA ILE A 203 10.43 -7.71 -15.27
C ILE A 203 9.56 -8.30 -14.16
N ASP A 204 8.73 -9.29 -14.49
CA ASP A 204 7.87 -9.98 -13.53
C ASP A 204 8.72 -10.97 -12.71
N ILE A 205 8.59 -10.93 -11.38
CA ILE A 205 9.28 -11.82 -10.44
C ILE A 205 8.52 -13.14 -10.26
N ASP A 206 7.19 -13.12 -10.45
CA ASP A 206 6.27 -14.23 -10.19
C ASP A 206 5.73 -14.90 -11.45
N ARG A 207 6.59 -15.08 -12.46
CA ARG A 207 6.28 -15.63 -13.81
C ARG A 207 5.60 -17.01 -13.85
N ALA A 208 5.38 -17.66 -12.71
CA ALA A 208 4.68 -18.94 -12.58
C ALA A 208 3.31 -18.86 -11.88
N ASN A 209 2.75 -17.65 -11.66
CA ASN A 209 1.56 -17.43 -10.82
C ASN A 209 1.69 -18.09 -9.43
N SER A 210 2.91 -18.16 -8.91
CA SER A 210 3.21 -18.76 -7.62
C SER A 210 3.30 -17.67 -6.56
N THR A 211 2.53 -17.82 -5.48
CA THR A 211 2.58 -16.95 -4.30
C THR A 211 4.03 -16.77 -3.86
N PHE A 212 4.49 -15.52 -3.75
CA PHE A 212 5.81 -15.21 -3.22
C PHE A 212 5.71 -15.14 -1.69
N GLY A 213 6.02 -16.26 -1.03
CA GLY A 213 5.77 -16.49 0.37
C GLY A 213 6.64 -15.67 1.33
N PRO A 214 6.33 -15.69 2.63
CA PRO A 214 7.17 -15.05 3.64
C PRO A 214 8.54 -15.70 3.73
N HIS A 215 9.58 -14.89 3.94
CA HIS A 215 10.99 -15.28 3.98
C HIS A 215 11.53 -15.99 2.72
N GLU A 216 10.74 -16.04 1.64
CA GLU A 216 11.16 -16.61 0.37
C GLU A 216 12.18 -15.67 -0.29
N THR A 217 13.16 -16.26 -0.99
CA THR A 217 14.07 -15.55 -1.87
C THR A 217 13.81 -16.00 -3.30
N ARG A 218 13.64 -15.04 -4.21
CA ARG A 218 13.63 -15.29 -5.66
C ARG A 218 14.80 -14.58 -6.32
N THR A 219 15.28 -15.17 -7.41
CA THR A 219 16.35 -14.59 -8.22
C THR A 219 15.78 -14.30 -9.61
N VAL A 220 15.99 -13.08 -10.08
CA VAL A 220 15.64 -12.65 -11.43
C VAL A 220 16.91 -12.33 -12.19
N GLN A 221 16.98 -12.76 -13.44
CA GLN A 221 18.08 -12.41 -14.34
C GLN A 221 17.69 -11.18 -15.16
N LEU A 222 18.54 -10.16 -15.15
CA LEU A 222 18.45 -9.01 -16.05
C LEU A 222 19.46 -9.17 -17.17
N GLU A 223 19.08 -8.81 -18.39
CA GLU A 223 19.96 -8.80 -19.55
C GLU A 223 19.97 -7.42 -20.18
N PHE A 224 21.14 -6.84 -20.35
CA PHE A 224 21.32 -5.50 -20.89
C PHE A 224 22.14 -5.51 -22.17
N ALA A 225 21.74 -4.69 -23.14
CA ALA A 225 22.63 -4.22 -24.18
C ALA A 225 23.24 -2.88 -23.77
N ASP A 226 24.57 -2.77 -23.81
CA ASP A 226 25.30 -1.50 -23.75
C ASP A 226 26.36 -1.48 -24.87
N PRO A 227 26.02 -0.91 -26.04
CA PRO A 227 26.94 -0.88 -27.19
C PRO A 227 28.17 0.01 -26.95
N GLY A 228 28.16 0.87 -25.92
CA GLY A 228 29.27 1.76 -25.58
C GLY A 228 30.21 1.21 -24.51
N GLY A 229 29.88 0.07 -23.89
CA GLY A 229 30.65 -0.56 -22.80
C GLY A 229 30.90 0.38 -21.62
N GLN A 230 29.95 1.26 -21.32
CA GLN A 230 30.01 2.19 -20.20
C GLN A 230 29.45 1.53 -18.92
N SER A 231 29.49 2.25 -17.81
CA SER A 231 28.82 1.77 -16.59
C SER A 231 27.31 1.77 -16.80
N ILE A 232 26.64 0.67 -16.43
CA ILE A 232 25.19 0.59 -16.39
C ILE A 232 24.75 0.94 -14.95
N SER A 233 23.80 1.86 -14.81
CA SER A 233 23.24 2.23 -13.51
C SER A 233 21.73 2.34 -13.57
N TYR A 234 21.06 2.05 -12.46
CA TYR A 234 19.61 2.16 -12.30
C TYR A 234 19.27 2.16 -10.80
N ASP A 235 18.07 2.65 -10.48
CA ASP A 235 17.44 2.51 -9.17
C ASP A 235 16.44 1.34 -9.21
N THR A 236 16.30 0.60 -8.12
CA THR A 236 15.35 -0.52 -8.03
C THR A 236 14.08 -0.11 -7.32
N ARG A 237 12.93 -0.46 -7.88
CA ARG A 237 11.63 -0.36 -7.23
C ARG A 237 10.85 -1.65 -7.44
N VAL A 238 10.02 -2.04 -6.46
CA VAL A 238 9.14 -3.20 -6.59
C VAL A 238 7.69 -2.73 -6.65
N LEU A 239 6.92 -3.26 -7.60
CA LEU A 239 5.49 -2.95 -7.77
C LEU A 239 4.65 -4.21 -7.64
N SER A 240 3.47 -4.05 -7.03
CA SER A 240 2.42 -5.08 -6.87
C SER A 240 1.24 -4.91 -7.84
N VAL A 241 1.37 -3.97 -8.78
CA VAL A 241 0.26 -3.46 -9.61
C VAL A 241 0.62 -3.49 -11.08
N VAL A 242 -0.39 -3.68 -11.93
CA VAL A 242 -0.24 -3.61 -13.39
C VAL A 242 0.09 -2.16 -13.76
N PRO A 243 1.31 -1.88 -14.27
CA PRO A 243 1.72 -0.53 -14.58
C PRO A 243 1.30 -0.11 -16.00
N THR A 244 0.36 -0.86 -16.60
CA THR A 244 -0.26 -0.63 -17.92
C THR A 244 -1.79 -0.56 -17.74
N PRO A 245 -2.53 0.12 -18.64
CA PRO A 245 -3.99 0.15 -18.65
C PRO A 245 -4.65 -1.24 -18.71
#